data_AF-E2CS04-F1
#
_entry.id   AF-E2CS04-F1
#
_cell.length_a   1.000
_cell.length_b   1.000
_cell.length_c   1.000
_cell.angle_alpha   90.00
_cell.angle_beta   90.00
_cell.angle_gamma   90.00
#
_symmetry.space_group_name_H-M   'P 1'
#
loop_
_entity.id
_entity.type
_entity.pdbx_description
1 polymer ?
#
loop_
_entity_poly.entity_id
_entity_poly.type
_entity_poly.pdbx_seq_one_letter_code
_entity_poly.pdbx_strand_id
1 'polypeptide(L)' 'MMDMQPGDVPATWADASLLQKLTGYKPKTSVEEGVAKFVAWYREYYDV' A
#
# COMPACT_ATOMS: atom_id res chain seq x y z
N MET A 1 6.07 11.11 18.35
CA MET A 1 5.66 9.84 17.71
C MET A 1 4.57 9.27 18.60
N MET A 2 3.43 8.85 18.06
CA MET A 2 2.42 8.16 18.87
C MET A 2 2.94 6.76 19.21
N ASP A 3 2.59 6.28 20.39
CA ASP A 3 2.93 4.92 20.83
C ASP A 3 2.16 3.87 20.01
N MET A 4 2.68 2.64 19.95
CA MET A 4 1.98 1.52 19.31
C MET A 4 0.61 1.34 19.93
N GLN A 5 -0.40 1.29 19.07
CA GLN A 5 -1.78 1.11 19.50
C GLN A 5 -2.07 -0.38 19.75
N PRO A 6 -3.02 -0.71 20.63
CA PRO A 6 -3.49 -2.09 20.77
C PRO A 6 -3.99 -2.62 19.41
N GLY A 7 -3.31 -3.62 18.87
CA GLY A 7 -3.60 -4.20 17.55
C GLY A 7 -2.53 -3.92 16.49
N ASP A 8 -1.61 -2.99 16.74
CA ASP A 8 -0.45 -2.78 15.86
C ASP A 8 0.50 -3.97 15.96
N VAL A 9 0.92 -4.46 14.79
CA VAL A 9 2.04 -5.40 14.65
C VAL A 9 3.28 -4.62 14.22
N PRO A 10 4.46 -4.82 14.85
CA PRO A 10 5.65 -4.00 14.60
C PRO A 10 6.08 -3.93 13.12
N ALA A 11 5.99 -5.05 12.40
CA ALA A 11 6.19 -5.11 10.96
C ALA A 11 5.58 -6.41 10.42
N THR A 12 4.86 -6.32 9.29
CA THR A 12 4.36 -7.48 8.55
C THR A 12 4.29 -7.16 7.06
N TRP A 13 4.42 -8.17 6.20
CA TRP A 13 4.35 -8.04 4.75
C TRP A 13 3.86 -9.34 4.12
N ALA A 14 3.31 -9.23 2.90
CA ALA A 14 2.88 -10.38 2.12
C ALA A 14 4.05 -11.02 1.37
N ASP A 15 4.10 -12.35 1.34
CA ASP A 15 4.92 -13.09 0.37
C ASP A 15 4.12 -13.29 -0.93
N ALA A 16 4.55 -12.61 -1.99
CA ALA A 16 3.91 -12.69 -3.31
C ALA A 16 4.52 -13.77 -4.23
N SER A 17 5.45 -14.59 -3.72
CA SER A 17 6.18 -15.57 -4.54
C SER A 17 5.26 -16.58 -5.22
N LEU A 18 4.21 -17.06 -4.54
CA LEU A 18 3.26 -18.00 -5.13
C LEU A 18 2.45 -17.37 -6.28
N LEU A 19 1.92 -16.16 -6.06
CA LEU A 19 1.19 -15.42 -7.10
C LEU A 19 2.06 -15.21 -8.33
N GLN A 20 3.31 -14.78 -8.13
CA GLN A 20 4.25 -14.58 -9.22
C GLN A 20 4.55 -15.87 -9.98
N LYS A 21 4.76 -17.00 -9.29
CA LYS A 21 4.99 -18.31 -9.94
C LYS A 21 3.80 -18.75 -10.79
N LEU A 22 2.58 -18.53 -10.31
CA LEU A 22 1.35 -18.98 -10.99
C LEU A 22 0.95 -18.09 -12.16
N THR A 23 1.25 -16.79 -12.11
CA THR A 23 0.69 -15.80 -13.06
C THR A 23 1.75 -15.02 -13.84
N GLY A 24 3.01 -15.07 -13.42
CA GLY A 24 4.07 -14.20 -13.91
C GLY A 24 3.93 -12.73 -13.49
N TYR A 25 2.86 -12.37 -12.76
CA TYR A 25 2.58 -11.01 -12.38
C TYR A 25 3.42 -10.55 -11.18
N LYS A 26 3.89 -9.31 -11.26
CA LYS A 26 4.51 -8.58 -10.16
C LYS A 26 3.96 -7.14 -10.18
N PRO A 27 3.45 -6.62 -9.04
CA PRO A 27 3.07 -5.21 -8.96
C PRO A 27 4.22 -4.29 -9.35
N LYS A 28 3.92 -3.27 -10.16
CA LYS A 28 4.92 -2.33 -10.69
C LYS A 28 4.81 -0.92 -10.11
N THR A 29 3.65 -0.58 -9.54
CA THR A 29 3.42 0.72 -8.91
C THR A 29 4.30 0.85 -7.67
N SER A 30 5.11 1.91 -7.59
CA SER A 30 5.86 2.20 -6.37
C SER A 30 4.96 2.76 -5.28
N VAL A 31 5.45 2.80 -4.04
CA VAL A 31 4.71 3.40 -2.93
C VAL A 31 4.47 4.89 -3.18
N GLU A 32 5.48 5.60 -3.66
CA GLU A 32 5.42 7.02 -3.96
C GLU A 32 4.36 7.34 -5.02
N GLU A 33 4.34 6.57 -6.11
CA GLU A 33 3.35 6.72 -7.17
C GLU A 33 1.94 6.41 -6.67
N GLY A 34 1.78 5.32 -5.91
CA GLY A 34 0.49 4.92 -5.34
C GLY A 34 -0.08 5.96 -4.39
N VAL A 35 0.76 6.50 -3.49
CA VAL A 35 0.36 7.55 -2.54
C VAL A 35 -0.02 8.84 -3.26
N ALA A 36 0.76 9.27 -4.26
CA ALA A 36 0.44 10.46 -5.04
C ALA A 36 -0.93 10.35 -5.73
N LYS A 37 -1.21 9.21 -6.37
CA LYS A 37 -2.52 8.95 -7.00
C LYS A 37 -3.66 8.91 -6.00
N PHE A 38 -3.45 8.28 -4.84
CA PHE A 38 -4.45 8.23 -3.78
C PHE A 38 -4.80 9.64 -3.26
N VAL A 39 -3.79 10.48 -3.00
CA VAL A 39 -4.00 11.86 -2.53
C VAL A 39 -4.74 12.69 -3.59
N ALA A 40 -4.37 12.55 -4.87
CA ALA A 40 -5.06 13.24 -5.96
C ALA A 40 -6.55 12.88 -6.00
N TRP A 41 -6.87 11.59 -5.97
CA TRP A 41 -8.26 11.11 -5.90
C TRP A 41 -8.99 11.64 -4.66
N TYR A 42 -8.36 11.59 -3.49
CA TYR A 42 -8.96 12.04 -2.24
C TYR A 42 -9.35 13.52 -2.31
N ARG A 43 -8.44 14.38 -2.78
CA ARG A 43 -8.68 15.82 -2.92
C ARG A 43 -9.80 16.13 -3.90
N GLU A 44 -9.81 15.45 -5.03
CA GLU A 44 -10.88 15.59 -6.02
C GLU A 44 -12.25 15.15 -5.47
N TYR A 45 -12.29 14.02 -4.76
CA TYR A 45 -13.53 13.47 -4.24
C TYR A 45 -14.12 14.29 -3.09
N TYR A 46 -13.28 14.83 -2.21
CA TYR A 46 -13.70 15.60 -1.04
C TYR A 46 -13.66 17.12 -1.24
N ASP A 47 -13.20 17.60 -2.39
CA ASP A 47 -13.02 19.02 -2.72
C ASP A 47 -12.18 19.76 -1.67
N VAL A 48 -10.97 19.24 -1.41
CA VAL A 48 -10.02 19.75 -0.38
C VAL A 48 -8.63 20.09 -0.94
#